data_AF-A0A2P6QVK8-F1
#
_entry.id   AF-A0A2P6QVK8-F1
#
_cell.length_a   1.000
_cell.length_b   1.000
_cell.length_c   1.000
_cell.angle_alpha   90.00
_cell.angle_beta   90.00
_cell.angle_gamma   90.00
#
_symmetry.space_group_name_H-M   'P 1'
#
loop_
_entity.id
_entity.type
_entity.pdbx_description
1 polymer ?
#
loop_
_entity_poly.entity_id
_entity_poly.type
_entity_poly.pdbx_seq_one_letter_code
_entity_poly.pdbx_strand_id
1 'polypeptide(L)' 'MSKSSKAGLQFPVGRIARFLKSGKYAEHVDAGAPVYLSAVLEYLATELKTGNLILGLSCFGACRQRS' A
#
# COMPACT_ATOMS: atom_id res chain seq x y z
N MET A 1 -10.86 -5.39 -12.43
CA MET A 1 -10.43 -4.73 -11.17
C MET A 1 -8.94 -4.93 -10.97
N SER A 2 -8.16 -3.85 -10.82
CA SER A 2 -6.71 -3.96 -10.57
C SER A 2 -6.45 -4.44 -9.13
N LYS A 3 -5.34 -5.18 -8.89
CA LYS A 3 -5.00 -5.68 -7.53
C LYS A 3 -4.85 -4.55 -6.50
N SER A 4 -4.42 -3.37 -6.93
CA SER A 4 -4.33 -2.17 -6.10
C SER A 4 -5.72 -1.62 -5.73
N SER A 5 -6.62 -1.53 -6.71
CA SER A 5 -8.01 -1.09 -6.47
C SER A 5 -8.80 -2.06 -5.59
N LYS A 6 -8.45 -3.36 -5.62
CA LYS A 6 -9.05 -4.37 -4.72
C LYS A 6 -8.53 -4.25 -3.28
N ALA A 7 -7.30 -3.79 -3.10
CA ALA A 7 -6.69 -3.59 -1.79
C ALA A 7 -6.95 -2.20 -1.19
N GLY A 8 -7.52 -1.27 -1.96
CA GLY A 8 -7.76 0.12 -1.51
C GLY A 8 -6.50 0.98 -1.40
N LEU A 9 -5.38 0.53 -1.99
CA LEU A 9 -4.08 1.19 -1.87
C LEU A 9 -3.81 2.10 -3.08
N GLN A 10 -3.20 3.27 -2.83
CA GLN A 10 -2.76 4.19 -3.89
C GLN A 10 -1.53 3.66 -4.62
N PHE A 11 -0.68 2.90 -3.92
CA PHE A 11 0.52 2.32 -4.51
C PHE A 11 0.21 1.10 -5.41
N PRO A 12 0.92 0.96 -6.56
CA PRO A 12 0.65 -0.11 -7.51
C PRO A 12 1.19 -1.49 -7.05
N VAL A 13 0.34 -2.28 -6.39
CA VAL A 13 0.61 -3.65 -5.91
C VAL A 13 1.13 -4.57 -7.04
N GLY A 14 0.53 -4.47 -8.23
CA GLY A 14 0.90 -5.31 -9.37
C GLY A 14 2.33 -5.07 -9.88
N ARG A 15 2.86 -3.86 -9.73
CA ARG A 15 4.23 -3.51 -10.13
C ARG A 15 5.24 -4.07 -9.12
N ILE A 16 4.94 -3.93 -7.83
CA ILE A 16 5.76 -4.49 -6.73
C ILE A 16 5.86 -6.01 -6.89
N ALA A 17 4.75 -6.69 -7.19
CA ALA A 17 4.76 -8.13 -7.44
C ALA A 17 5.68 -8.54 -8.61
N ARG A 18 5.76 -7.73 -9.69
CA ARG A 18 6.67 -7.99 -10.81
C ARG A 18 8.13 -7.78 -10.42
N PHE A 19 8.43 -6.73 -9.64
CA PHE A 19 9.79 -6.49 -9.15
C PHE A 19 10.28 -7.57 -8.19
N LEU A 20 9.40 -8.08 -7.31
CA LEU A 20 9.75 -9.19 -6.42
C LEU A 20 10.14 -10.45 -7.19
N LYS A 21 9.41 -10.76 -8.28
CA LYS A 21 9.70 -11.89 -9.16
C LYS A 21 10.95 -11.67 -10.01
N SER A 22 11.12 -10.46 -10.55
CA SER A 22 12.27 -10.14 -11.40
C SER A 22 13.59 -10.03 -10.63
N GLY A 23 13.53 -9.58 -9.38
CA GLY A 23 14.71 -9.43 -8.52
C GLY A 23 15.14 -10.73 -7.82
N LYS A 24 14.40 -11.84 -8.01
CA LYS A 24 14.68 -13.15 -7.38
C LYS A 24 14.87 -13.07 -5.86
N TYR A 25 14.13 -12.19 -5.18
CA TYR A 25 14.26 -12.00 -3.72
C TYR A 25 13.80 -13.22 -2.89
N ALA A 26 12.99 -14.10 -3.48
CA ALA A 26 12.58 -15.37 -2.92
C ALA A 26 12.22 -16.36 -4.05
N GLU A 27 12.36 -17.65 -3.79
CA GLU A 27 11.97 -18.72 -4.73
C GLU A 27 10.45 -18.74 -4.95
N HIS A 28 9.67 -18.49 -3.89
CA HIS A 28 8.22 -18.33 -3.95
C HIS A 28 7.80 -17.04 -3.26
N VAL A 29 6.91 -16.26 -3.90
CA VAL A 29 6.38 -15.01 -3.35
C VAL A 29 4.89 -15.20 -3.10
N ASP A 30 4.49 -15.16 -1.83
CA ASP A 30 3.09 -15.26 -1.42
C ASP A 30 2.22 -14.15 -2.03
N ALA A 31 0.95 -14.47 -2.27
CA ALA A 31 -0.01 -13.51 -2.83
C ALA A 31 -0.20 -12.25 -1.95
N GLY A 32 0.04 -12.38 -0.64
CA GLY A 32 -0.02 -11.28 0.33
C GLY A 32 1.24 -10.42 0.43
N ALA A 33 2.41 -10.93 0.01
CA ALA A 33 3.68 -10.23 0.10
C ALA A 33 3.69 -8.85 -0.62
N PRO A 34 3.23 -8.72 -1.88
CA PRO A 34 3.23 -7.42 -2.55
C PRO A 34 2.20 -6.45 -1.96
N VAL A 35 1.13 -6.95 -1.31
CA VAL A 35 0.10 -6.12 -0.65
C VAL A 35 0.64 -5.54 0.65
N TYR A 36 1.33 -6.36 1.44
CA TYR A 36 1.97 -5.94 2.68
C TYR A 36 3.01 -4.84 2.41
N LEU A 37 3.89 -5.05 1.43
CA LEU A 37 4.89 -4.05 1.05
C LEU A 37 4.25 -2.75 0.56
N SER A 38 3.19 -2.81 -0.26
CA SER A 38 2.49 -1.59 -0.67
C SER A 38 1.87 -0.83 0.49
N ALA A 39 1.35 -1.53 1.50
CA ALA A 39 0.75 -0.89 2.68
C ALA A 39 1.82 -0.18 3.52
N VAL A 40 2.97 -0.82 3.75
CA VAL A 40 4.09 -0.21 4.48
C VAL A 40 4.64 1.01 3.72
N LEU A 41 4.80 0.91 2.41
CA LEU A 41 5.26 2.03 1.59
C LEU A 41 4.27 3.20 1.58
N GLU A 42 2.98 2.92 1.53
CA GLU A 42 1.94 3.96 1.62
C GLU A 42 1.95 4.62 3.00
N TYR A 43 2.09 3.83 4.06
CA TYR A 43 2.19 4.33 5.43
C TYR A 43 3.37 5.28 5.58
N LEU A 44 4.58 4.84 5.23
CA LEU A 44 5.78 5.67 5.30
C LEU A 44 5.69 6.89 4.39
N ALA A 45 5.18 6.75 3.16
CA ALA A 45 4.99 7.88 2.26
C ALA A 45 4.00 8.90 2.81
N THR A 46 2.96 8.46 3.51
CA THR A 46 1.99 9.33 4.18
C THR A 46 2.62 10.04 5.37
N GLU A 47 3.36 9.32 6.20
CA GLU A 47 4.09 9.91 7.34
C GLU A 47 5.11 10.96 6.88
N LEU A 48 5.88 10.68 5.84
CA LEU A 48 6.89 11.58 5.28
C LEU A 48 6.26 12.77 4.53
N LYS A 49 5.18 12.53 3.77
CA LYS A 49 4.47 13.59 3.03
C LYS A 49 3.78 14.58 3.95
N THR A 50 3.35 14.11 5.12
CA THR A 50 2.48 14.88 6.00
C THR A 50 3.16 15.29 7.31
N GLY A 51 4.36 14.78 7.62
CA GLY A 51 5.19 15.27 8.72
C GLY A 51 4.45 15.26 10.06
N ASN A 52 4.08 14.07 10.55
CA ASN A 52 3.71 13.80 11.95
C ASN A 52 2.81 14.81 12.72
N LEU A 53 1.81 15.46 12.09
CA LEU A 53 0.82 16.27 12.83
C LEU A 53 -0.66 16.03 12.44
N ILE A 54 -0.95 15.33 11.34
CA ILE A 54 -2.31 15.23 10.77
C ILE A 54 -2.87 13.79 10.81
N LEU A 55 -2.17 12.81 11.40
CA LEU A 55 -2.66 11.42 11.44
C LEU A 55 -4.00 11.27 12.20
N GLY A 56 -4.39 12.27 13.02
CA GLY A 56 -5.71 12.33 13.66
C GLY A 56 -6.87 12.79 12.75
N LEU A 57 -6.62 13.54 11.67
CA LEU A 57 -7.68 14.14 10.85
C LEU A 57 -7.97 13.38 9.54
N SER A 58 -6.99 12.71 8.94
CA SER A 58 -7.21 11.96 7.69
C SER A 58 -7.91 10.61 7.89
N CYS A 59 -7.78 9.98 9.07
CA CYS A 59 -8.66 8.86 9.45
C CYS A 59 -10.13 9.29 9.55
N PHE A 60 -10.40 10.56 9.87
CA PHE A 60 -11.77 11.10 9.88
C PHE A 60 -12.37 11.25 8.46
N GLY A 61 -11.54 11.47 7.45
CA GLY A 61 -11.99 11.55 6.05
C GLY A 61 -12.34 10.18 5.45
N ALA A 62 -11.53 9.14 5.71
CA ALA A 62 -11.76 7.80 5.18
C ALA A 62 -12.95 7.08 5.83
N CYS A 63 -13.26 7.38 7.10
CA CYS A 63 -14.49 6.90 7.76
C CYS A 63 -15.77 7.59 7.24
N ARG A 64 -15.67 8.69 6.48
CA ARG A 64 -16.82 9.44 5.95
C ARG A 64 -17.20 9.12 4.50
N GLN A 65 -16.41 8.36 3.76
CA GLN A 65 -16.79 7.85 2.42
C GLN A 65 -17.33 6.41 2.43
N ARG A 66 -17.57 5.84 3.62
CA ARG A 66 -18.19 4.51 3.76
C ARG A 66 -19.42 4.51 4.68
N SER A 67 -20.17 5.61 4.72
CA SER A 67 -21.58 5.62 5.14
C SER A 67 -22.36 6.71 4.43
#